data_AF-A0A6J5DL31-F1
#
_entry.id   AF-A0A6J5DL31-F1
#
_cell.length_a   1.000
_cell.length_b   1.000
_cell.length_c   1.000
_cell.angle_alpha   90.00
_cell.angle_beta   90.00
_cell.angle_gamma   90.00
#
_symmetry.space_group_name_H-M   'P 1'
#
loop_
_entity.id
_entity.type
_entity.pdbx_description
1 polymer ?
#
loop_
_entity_poly.entity_id
_entity_poly.type
_entity_poly.pdbx_seq_one_letter_code
_entity_poly.pdbx_strand_id
1 'polypeptide(L)' 'MTNEERSALVAEKVGKLRKELEELGVASSFFYRTPWAAKAPVAYLLIGETTGDIDEARTDTRL' A
#
# COMPACT_ATOMS: atom_id res chain seq x y z
N MET A 1 -19.13 9.21 -8.05
CA MET A 1 -18.22 8.12 -7.67
C MET A 1 -18.27 7.95 -6.16
N THR A 2 -18.71 6.79 -5.68
CA THR A 2 -18.80 6.44 -4.26
C THR A 2 -17.41 6.18 -3.65
N ASN A 3 -17.34 6.03 -2.32
CA ASN A 3 -16.10 5.63 -1.66
C ASN A 3 -15.64 4.23 -2.08
N GLU A 4 -16.58 3.31 -2.29
CA GLU A 4 -16.28 1.94 -2.72
C GLU A 4 -15.72 1.92 -4.15
N GLU A 5 -16.32 2.69 -5.06
CA GLU A 5 -15.82 2.83 -6.43
C GLU A 5 -14.42 3.44 -6.46
N ARG A 6 -14.15 4.44 -5.59
CA ARG A 6 -12.81 5.01 -5.42
C ARG A 6 -11.80 3.97 -4.95
N SER A 7 -12.13 3.20 -3.91
CA SER A 7 -11.25 2.18 -3.35
C SER A 7 -10.96 1.06 -4.36
N ALA A 8 -11.96 0.63 -5.12
CA ALA A 8 -11.79 -0.37 -6.18
C ALA A 8 -10.85 0.12 -7.27
N LEU A 9 -11.01 1.38 -7.73
CA LEU A 9 -10.15 1.98 -8.74
C LEU A 9 -8.70 2.13 -8.27
N VAL A 10 -8.49 2.50 -7.00
CA VAL A 10 -7.15 2.57 -6.40
C VAL A 10 -6.52 1.18 -6.36
N ALA A 11 -7.26 0.16 -5.90
CA ALA A 11 -6.76 -1.21 -5.84
C ALA A 11 -6.36 -1.75 -7.23
N GLU A 12 -7.15 -1.47 -8.26
CA GLU A 12 -6.83 -1.86 -9.64
C GLU A 12 -5.52 -1.20 -10.12
N LYS A 13 -5.38 0.11 -9.91
CA LYS A 13 -4.18 0.86 -10.32
C LYS A 13 -2.93 0.39 -9.60
N VAL A 14 -3.02 0.18 -8.29
CA VAL A 14 -1.92 -0.36 -7.49
C VAL A 14 -1.56 -1.77 -7.93
N GLY A 15 -2.55 -2.61 -8.25
CA GLY A 15 -2.32 -3.95 -8.78
C GLY A 15 -1.50 -3.95 -10.07
N LYS A 16 -1.80 -3.04 -11.00
CA LYS A 16 -1.02 -2.87 -12.25
C LYS A 16 0.43 -2.48 -11.95
N LEU A 17 0.62 -1.46 -11.11
CA LEU A 17 1.96 -1.00 -10.74
C LEU A 17 2.80 -2.10 -10.07
N ARG A 18 2.19 -2.90 -9.17
CA ARG A 18 2.89 -4.02 -8.52
C ARG A 18 3.35 -5.08 -9.52
N LYS A 19 2.51 -5.36 -10.52
CA LYS A 19 2.86 -6.29 -11.59
C LYS A 19 4.02 -5.76 -12.44
N GLU A 20 4.00 -4.48 -12.80
CA GLU A 20 5.09 -3.83 -13.53
C GLU A 20 6.41 -3.89 -12.73
N LEU A 21 6.35 -3.68 -11.41
CA LEU A 21 7.52 -3.81 -10.53
C LEU A 21 8.04 -5.26 -10.46
N GLU A 22 7.14 -6.24 -10.38
CA GLU A 22 7.50 -7.66 -10.40
C GLU A 22 8.18 -8.06 -11.72
N GLU A 23 7.68 -7.58 -12.86
CA GLU A 23 8.29 -7.79 -14.18
C GLU A 23 9.70 -7.19 -14.28
N LEU A 24 9.98 -6.13 -13.52
CA LEU A 24 11.31 -5.54 -13.38
C LEU A 24 12.20 -6.25 -12.34
N GLY A 25 11.72 -7.33 -11.71
CA GLY A 25 12.44 -8.08 -10.68
C GLY A 25 12.44 -7.40 -9.30
N VAL A 26 11.54 -6.45 -9.07
CA VAL A 26 11.47 -5.66 -7.84
C VAL A 26 10.31 -6.14 -6.97
N ALA A 27 10.65 -6.65 -5.78
CA ALA A 27 9.65 -7.06 -4.79
C ALA A 27 8.84 -5.84 -4.29
N SER A 28 7.53 -6.01 -4.13
CA SER A 28 6.66 -4.95 -3.60
C SER A 28 5.55 -5.47 -2.69
N SER A 29 5.28 -4.71 -1.63
CA SER A 29 4.23 -4.99 -0.64
C SER A 29 3.24 -3.84 -0.57
N PHE A 30 1.95 -4.15 -0.47
CA PHE A 30 0.90 -3.15 -0.34
C PHE A 30 -0.04 -3.49 0.80
N PHE A 31 -0.33 -2.51 1.66
CA PHE A 31 -1.30 -2.66 2.74
C PHE A 31 -1.94 -1.33 3.13
N TYR A 32 -3.13 -1.43 3.70
CA TYR A 32 -3.81 -0.30 4.32
C TYR A 32 -3.30 -0.11 5.74
N ARG A 33 -3.13 1.15 6.15
CA ARG A 33 -2.90 1.49 7.55
C ARG A 33 -4.10 1.02 8.37
N THR A 34 -3.84 0.52 9.58
CA THR A 34 -4.87 0.01 10.48
C THR A 34 -5.98 1.05 10.67
N PRO A 35 -7.26 0.66 10.59
CA PRO A 35 -8.38 1.54 10.91
C PRO A 35 -8.17 2.19 12.29
N TRP A 36 -8.65 3.42 12.47
CA TRP A 36 -8.57 4.21 13.72
C TRP A 36 -7.24 4.93 14.00
N ALA A 37 -6.18 4.69 13.22
CA ALA A 37 -4.91 5.40 13.36
C ALA A 37 -4.81 6.71 12.52
N ALA A 38 -5.78 6.97 11.63
CA ALA A 38 -5.73 8.11 10.71
C ALA A 38 -7.11 8.75 10.49
N LYS A 39 -7.14 10.06 10.22
CA LYS A 39 -8.36 10.82 9.86
C LYS A 39 -8.92 10.46 8.47
N ALA A 40 -8.19 9.67 7.69
CA ALA A 40 -8.54 9.22 6.34
C ALA A 40 -7.88 7.86 6.04
N PRO A 41 -8.39 7.06 5.07
CA PRO A 41 -7.74 5.82 4.66
C PRO A 41 -6.38 6.13 4.01
N VAL A 42 -5.31 5.65 4.64
CA VAL A 42 -3.93 5.72 4.14
C VAL A 42 -3.49 4.31 3.73
N ALA A 43 -2.80 4.18 2.61
CA ALA A 43 -2.21 2.93 2.16
C ALA A 43 -0.72 3.12 1.85
N TYR A 44 0.06 2.08 2.07
CA TYR A 44 1.50 2.05 1.81
C TYR A 44 1.80 1.09 0.67
N LEU A 45 2.69 1.51 -0.23
CA LEU A 45 3.34 0.67 -1.23
C LEU A 45 4.85 0.70 -0.94
N LEU A 46 5.39 -0.43 -0.55
CA LEU A 46 6.81 -0.61 -0.25
C LEU A 46 7.48 -1.34 -1.40
N ILE A 47 8.66 -0.88 -1.81
CA ILE A 47 9.36 -1.35 -3.00
C ILE A 47 10.81 -1.68 -2.63
N GLY A 48 11.24 -2.91 -2.91
CA GLY A 48 12.62 -3.36 -2.63
C GLY A 48 12.90 -3.70 -1.16
N GLU A 49 11.84 -3.91 -0.38
CA GLU A 49 11.92 -3.94 1.07
C GLU A 49 12.08 -5.33 1.67
N THR A 50 12.80 -5.38 2.79
CA THR A 50 12.94 -6.54 3.65
C THR A 50 11.73 -6.68 4.57
N THR A 51 11.61 -7.83 5.26
CA THR A 51 10.58 -8.01 6.29
C THR A 51 10.64 -6.97 7.42
N GLY A 52 11.82 -6.42 7.71
CA GLY A 52 11.99 -5.38 8.74
C GLY A 52 11.34 -4.06 8.35
N ASP A 53 11.47 -3.65 7.09
CA ASP A 53 10.91 -2.38 6.61
C ASP A 53 9.37 -2.43 6.54
N ILE A 54 8.80 -3.61 6.24
CA ILE A 54 7.35 -3.87 6.30
C ILE A 54 6.81 -3.66 7.73
N ASP A 55 7.52 -4.16 8.74
CA ASP A 55 7.10 -4.04 10.14
C ASP A 55 7.26 -2.60 10.66
N GLU A 56 8.31 -1.88 10.24
CA GLU A 56 8.46 -0.44 10.51
C GLU A 56 7.30 0.37 9.93
N ALA A 57 6.96 0.15 8.66
CA ALA A 57 5.86 0.85 7.99
C ALA A 57 4.48 0.54 8.60
N ARG A 58 4.29 -0.65 9.18
CA ARG A 58 3.06 -1.01 9.91
C ARG A 58 2.93 -0.29 11.25
N THR A 59 4.06 0.00 11.89
CA THR A 59 4.11 0.64 13.22
C THR A 59 4.28 2.15 13.14
N ASP A 60 4.51 2.71 11.95
CA ASP A 60 4.67 4.14 11.77
C ASP A 60 3.38 4.92 12.13
N THR A 61 3.52 5.74 13.16
CA THR A 61 2.47 6.60 13.73
C THR A 61 2.63 8.06 13.31
N ARG A 62 3.63 8.42 12.49
CA ARG A 62 4.00 9.81 12.15
C ARG A 62 3.08 10.52 11.14
N LEU A 63 1.83 10.07 10.99
CA LEU A 63 0.79 10.75 10.20
C LEU A 63 -0.49 10.91 11.00
#